data_AF-A0A1Z5L2I8-F1
#
_entry.id   AF-A0A1Z5L2I8-F1
#
_cell.length_a   1.000
_cell.length_b   1.000
_cell.length_c   1.000
_cell.angle_alpha   90.00
_cell.angle_beta   90.00
_cell.angle_gamma   90.00
#
_symmetry.space_group_name_H-M   'P 1'
#
loop_
_entity.id
_entity.type
_entity.pdbx_description
1 polymer ?
#
loop_
_entity_poly.entity_id
_entity_poly.type
_entity_poly.pdbx_seq_one_letter_code
_entity_poly.pdbx_strand_id
1 'polypeptide(L)'
;MVKENQNYAMELQGFWMDVGQPKDFLTGMCLYLQSLRAKSPHLLLPSEAGIVGNVLVDPSAKIGRNCRIGPNVTIGLNVVIEDGACIKRCTLLNGATIKSAVAQSEVTSLAASIRGWNCGKCACGP
;
A
#
# COMPACT_ATOMS: atom_id res chain seq x y z
N MET A 1 27.55 30.45 -11.85
CA MET A 1 27.11 30.91 -10.51
C MET A 1 25.89 31.77 -10.68
N VAL A 2 24.83 31.54 -9.90
CA VAL A 2 23.66 32.45 -9.82
C VAL A 2 24.12 33.73 -9.11
N LYS A 3 23.64 34.90 -9.54
CA LYS A 3 23.94 36.19 -8.90
C LYS A 3 23.41 36.20 -7.46
N GLU A 4 24.14 36.85 -6.56
CA GLU A 4 23.74 37.00 -5.15
C GLU A 4 22.31 37.56 -5.04
N ASN A 5 21.54 37.06 -4.07
CA ASN A 5 20.15 37.47 -3.76
C ASN A 5 19.04 37.17 -4.79
N GLN A 6 19.20 36.18 -5.68
CA GLN A 6 18.13 35.72 -6.58
C GLN A 6 17.55 34.33 -6.24
N ASN A 7 17.60 33.92 -4.98
CA ASN A 7 17.00 32.65 -4.56
C ASN A 7 15.50 32.84 -4.28
N TYR A 8 14.68 32.16 -5.06
CA TYR A 8 13.23 32.08 -4.88
C TYR A 8 12.87 30.75 -4.25
N ALA A 9 11.96 30.77 -3.28
CA ALA A 9 11.37 29.58 -2.67
C ALA A 9 9.85 29.71 -2.70
N MET A 10 9.16 28.60 -2.95
CA MET A 10 7.70 28.50 -2.90
C MET A 10 7.34 27.38 -1.94
N GLU A 11 6.37 27.63 -1.07
CA GLU A 11 5.84 26.60 -0.18
C GLU A 11 4.91 25.66 -0.96
N LEU A 12 5.18 24.36 -0.88
CA LEU A 12 4.36 23.36 -1.55
C LEU A 12 3.14 23.01 -0.70
N GLN A 13 1.95 23.11 -1.30
CA GLN A 13 0.70 22.65 -0.71
C GLN A 13 0.58 21.11 -0.83
N GLY A 14 1.18 20.39 0.11
CA GLY A 14 1.12 18.93 0.18
C GLY A 14 2.35 18.31 0.84
N PHE A 15 2.69 17.10 0.40
CA PHE A 15 3.90 16.42 0.85
C PHE A 15 4.93 16.37 -0.28
N TRP A 16 6.20 16.44 0.11
CA TRP A 16 7.34 16.14 -0.74
C TRP A 16 8.30 15.28 0.07
N MET A 17 8.81 14.22 -0.54
CA MET A 17 9.75 13.29 0.09
C MET A 17 10.69 12.76 -0.99
N ASP A 18 11.99 12.76 -0.67
CA ASP A 18 12.99 12.08 -1.48
C ASP A 18 12.90 10.56 -1.26
N VAL A 19 12.95 9.79 -2.34
CA VAL A 19 12.80 8.32 -2.31
C VAL A 19 14.09 7.70 -2.83
N GLY A 20 14.97 7.30 -1.93
CA GLY A 20 16.27 6.71 -2.27
C GLY A 20 16.39 5.23 -1.93
N GLN A 21 15.66 4.75 -0.93
CA GLN A 21 15.71 3.36 -0.47
C GLN A 21 14.33 2.70 -0.54
N PRO A 22 14.24 1.35 -0.62
CA PRO A 22 12.96 0.64 -0.59
C PRO A 22 12.06 0.99 0.60
N LYS A 23 12.63 1.29 1.78
CA LYS A 23 11.85 1.73 2.96
C LYS A 23 11.21 3.11 2.74
N ASP A 24 11.88 3.99 2.01
CA ASP A 24 11.41 5.35 1.73
C ASP A 24 10.25 5.29 0.76
N PHE A 25 10.24 4.31 -0.16
CA PHE A 25 9.09 4.05 -1.02
C PHE A 25 7.84 3.69 -0.21
N LEU A 26 7.95 2.79 0.77
CA LEU A 26 6.81 2.43 1.63
C LEU A 26 6.33 3.64 2.46
N THR A 27 7.25 4.50 2.89
CA THR A 27 6.94 5.72 3.63
C THR A 27 6.23 6.74 2.73
N GLY A 28 6.77 6.99 1.52
CA GLY A 28 6.16 7.84 0.51
C GLY A 28 4.79 7.34 0.07
N MET A 29 4.61 6.03 -0.05
CA MET A 29 3.30 5.42 -0.32
C MET A 29 2.32 5.72 0.83
N CYS A 30 2.75 5.66 2.09
CA CYS A 30 1.88 6.00 3.23
C CYS A 30 1.45 7.48 3.17
N LEU A 31 2.38 8.39 2.87
CA LEU A 31 2.11 9.82 2.70
C LEU A 31 1.14 10.07 1.54
N TYR A 32 1.33 9.37 0.42
CA TYR A 32 0.46 9.45 -0.74
C TYR A 32 -0.97 9.01 -0.41
N LEU A 33 -1.15 7.84 0.22
CA LEU A 33 -2.46 7.35 0.64
C LEU A 33 -3.14 8.28 1.64
N GLN A 34 -2.39 8.90 2.54
CA GLN A 34 -2.90 9.92 3.46
C GLN A 34 -3.35 11.19 2.72
N SER A 35 -2.58 11.64 1.71
CA SER A 35 -2.95 12.77 0.86
C SER A 35 -4.21 12.47 0.05
N LEU A 36 -4.35 11.26 -0.50
CA LEU A 36 -5.55 10.81 -1.18
C LEU A 36 -6.77 10.83 -0.25
N ARG A 37 -6.61 10.39 1.01
CA ARG A 37 -7.71 10.47 1.98
C ARG A 37 -8.20 11.90 2.20
N ALA A 38 -7.31 12.89 2.18
CA ALA A 38 -7.66 14.29 2.34
C ALA A 38 -8.27 14.90 1.05
N LYS A 39 -7.73 14.55 -0.13
CA LYS A 39 -8.09 15.20 -1.40
C LYS A 39 -9.18 14.46 -2.19
N SER A 40 -9.21 13.14 -2.12
CA SER A 40 -10.04 12.27 -2.97
C SER A 40 -10.35 10.95 -2.25
N PRO A 41 -11.09 10.98 -1.12
CA PRO A 41 -11.35 9.79 -0.31
C PRO A 41 -12.13 8.69 -1.04
N HIS A 42 -12.88 9.04 -2.08
CA HIS A 42 -13.68 8.10 -2.90
C HIS A 42 -12.82 7.09 -3.68
N LEU A 43 -11.51 7.33 -3.83
CA LEU A 43 -10.58 6.39 -4.47
C LEU A 43 -10.10 5.30 -3.49
N LEU A 44 -10.25 5.51 -2.19
CA LEU A 44 -9.89 4.54 -1.18
C LEU A 44 -11.09 3.63 -0.90
N LEU A 45 -10.82 2.37 -0.60
CA LEU A 45 -11.87 1.47 -0.14
C LEU A 45 -12.45 1.98 1.19
N PRO A 46 -13.78 1.91 1.36
CA PRO A 46 -14.40 2.23 2.63
C PRO A 46 -13.92 1.26 3.71
N SER A 47 -13.89 1.73 4.96
CA SER A 47 -13.60 0.87 6.11
C SER A 47 -14.77 -0.10 6.32
N GLU A 48 -14.67 -1.28 5.74
CA GLU A 48 -15.65 -2.37 5.86
C GLU A 48 -15.01 -3.62 6.48
N ALA A 49 -15.79 -4.69 6.65
CA ALA A 49 -15.32 -5.93 7.26
C ALA A 49 -14.09 -6.48 6.51
N GLY A 50 -12.90 -6.36 7.12
CA GLY A 50 -11.64 -6.80 6.53
C GLY A 50 -10.77 -5.69 5.96
N ILE A 51 -11.26 -4.46 5.78
CA ILE A 51 -10.48 -3.32 5.29
C ILE A 51 -10.18 -2.36 6.45
N VAL A 52 -8.90 -2.07 6.68
CA VAL A 52 -8.44 -1.21 7.79
C VAL A 52 -7.60 -0.06 7.25
N GLY A 53 -7.96 1.18 7.57
CA GLY A 53 -7.14 2.36 7.24
C GLY A 53 -7.20 2.74 5.76
N ASN A 54 -6.07 3.18 5.18
CA ASN A 54 -6.03 3.62 3.80
C ASN A 54 -5.67 2.45 2.88
N VAL A 55 -6.62 2.04 2.04
CA VAL A 55 -6.42 0.94 1.09
C VAL A 55 -6.85 1.42 -0.28
N LEU A 56 -5.91 1.37 -1.23
CA LEU A 56 -6.14 1.69 -2.64
C LEU A 56 -6.11 0.40 -3.44
N VAL A 57 -7.14 0.16 -4.25
CA VAL A 57 -7.29 -1.07 -5.03
C VAL A 57 -7.66 -0.75 -6.46
N ASP A 58 -6.93 -1.34 -7.39
CA ASP A 58 -7.30 -1.31 -8.79
C ASP A 58 -8.55 -2.18 -9.05
N PRO A 59 -9.53 -1.72 -9.84
CA PRO A 59 -10.76 -2.48 -10.10
C PRO A 59 -10.56 -3.86 -10.75
N SER A 60 -9.42 -4.09 -11.42
CA SER A 60 -9.08 -5.39 -12.03
C SER A 60 -8.54 -6.42 -11.02
N ALA A 61 -8.21 -5.99 -9.80
CA ALA A 61 -7.70 -6.88 -8.77
C ALA A 61 -8.79 -7.84 -8.25
N LYS A 62 -8.39 -9.07 -7.95
CA LYS A 62 -9.26 -10.12 -7.42
C LYS A 62 -8.88 -10.40 -5.99
N ILE A 63 -9.81 -10.14 -5.06
CA ILE A 63 -9.62 -10.35 -3.62
C ILE A 63 -10.49 -11.52 -3.17
N GLY A 64 -9.85 -12.52 -2.55
CA GLY A 64 -10.51 -13.67 -1.95
C GLY A 64 -11.32 -13.31 -0.70
N ARG A 65 -12.03 -14.29 -0.14
CA ARG A 65 -12.86 -14.13 1.06
C ARG A 65 -12.01 -14.11 2.33
N ASN A 66 -12.56 -13.55 3.41
CA ASN A 66 -11.93 -13.51 4.73
C ASN A 66 -10.54 -12.87 4.75
N CYS A 67 -10.26 -11.95 3.81
CA CYS A 67 -9.01 -11.21 3.80
C CYS A 67 -9.02 -10.07 4.82
N ARG A 68 -7.87 -9.77 5.40
CA ARG A 68 -7.64 -8.57 6.22
C ARG A 68 -6.58 -7.69 5.54
N ILE A 69 -6.99 -6.55 5.01
CA ILE A 69 -6.15 -5.66 4.20
C ILE A 69 -6.06 -4.32 4.90
N GLY A 70 -4.83 -3.94 5.25
CA GLY A 70 -4.50 -2.65 5.85
C GLY A 70 -3.70 -2.73 7.15
N PRO A 71 -3.25 -1.58 7.67
CA PRO A 71 -3.36 -0.25 7.08
C PRO A 71 -2.31 0.04 6.00
N ASN A 72 -2.61 1.04 5.16
CA ASN A 72 -1.73 1.60 4.13
C ASN A 72 -1.30 0.55 3.10
N VAL A 73 -2.23 0.10 2.28
CA VAL A 73 -1.99 -0.93 1.26
C VAL A 73 -2.39 -0.41 -0.12
N THR A 74 -1.55 -0.69 -1.11
CA THR A 74 -1.86 -0.43 -2.53
C THR A 74 -1.88 -1.76 -3.29
N ILE A 75 -2.96 -2.01 -4.02
CA ILE A 75 -3.17 -3.21 -4.84
C ILE A 75 -3.27 -2.77 -6.30
N GLY A 76 -2.28 -3.14 -7.10
CA GLY A 76 -2.19 -2.81 -8.52
C GLY A 76 -3.02 -3.72 -9.43
N LEU A 77 -2.89 -3.49 -10.73
CA LEU A 77 -3.65 -4.16 -11.78
C LEU A 77 -3.45 -5.68 -11.77
N ASN A 78 -4.49 -6.45 -12.08
CA ASN A 78 -4.46 -7.90 -12.22
C ASN A 78 -3.87 -8.66 -11.02
N VAL A 79 -3.82 -8.04 -9.85
CA VAL A 79 -3.35 -8.70 -8.62
C VAL A 79 -4.39 -9.72 -8.16
N VAL A 80 -3.93 -10.88 -7.73
CA VAL A 80 -4.78 -11.95 -7.19
C VAL A 80 -4.41 -12.21 -5.74
N ILE A 81 -5.36 -12.06 -4.83
CA ILE A 81 -5.21 -12.34 -3.40
C ILE A 81 -6.11 -13.53 -3.07
N GLU A 82 -5.53 -14.62 -2.58
CA GLU A 82 -6.28 -15.82 -2.17
C GLU A 82 -6.98 -15.63 -0.81
N ASP A 83 -7.95 -16.51 -0.54
CA ASP A 83 -8.76 -16.50 0.68
C ASP A 83 -7.88 -16.47 1.96
N GLY A 84 -8.26 -15.65 2.94
CA GLY A 84 -7.60 -15.57 4.25
C GLY A 84 -6.30 -14.78 4.30
N ALA A 85 -5.93 -14.05 3.24
CA ALA A 85 -4.69 -13.27 3.22
C ALA A 85 -4.73 -12.09 4.22
N CYS A 86 -3.58 -11.80 4.82
CA CYS A 86 -3.41 -10.65 5.70
C CYS A 86 -2.30 -9.74 5.16
N ILE A 87 -2.65 -8.52 4.74
CA ILE A 87 -1.73 -7.62 4.04
C ILE A 87 -1.65 -6.31 4.81
N LYS A 88 -0.46 -5.87 5.19
CA LYS A 88 -0.28 -4.60 5.93
C LYS A 88 0.95 -3.84 5.45
N ARG A 89 0.82 -2.53 5.25
CA ARG A 89 1.91 -1.65 4.79
C ARG A 89 2.64 -2.17 3.55
N CYS A 90 1.90 -2.68 2.57
CA CYS A 90 2.47 -3.29 1.37
C CYS A 90 1.98 -2.62 0.09
N THR A 91 2.80 -2.73 -0.95
CA THR A 91 2.41 -2.39 -2.32
C THR A 91 2.52 -3.63 -3.19
N LEU A 92 1.39 -4.08 -3.73
CA LEU A 92 1.31 -5.17 -4.70
C LEU A 92 1.29 -4.56 -6.10
N LEU A 93 2.32 -4.83 -6.87
CA LEU A 93 2.44 -4.35 -8.24
C LEU A 93 1.67 -5.27 -9.21
N ASN A 94 1.56 -4.82 -10.46
CA ASN A 94 0.82 -5.52 -11.50
C ASN A 94 1.12 -7.03 -11.52
N GLY A 95 0.07 -7.85 -11.58
CA GLY A 95 0.09 -9.31 -11.71
C GLY A 95 0.68 -10.08 -10.52
N ALA A 96 0.91 -9.44 -9.38
CA ALA A 96 1.31 -10.16 -8.16
C ALA A 96 0.21 -11.15 -7.73
N THR A 97 0.60 -12.34 -7.25
CA THR A 97 -0.32 -13.35 -6.71
C THR A 97 0.08 -13.70 -5.29
N ILE A 98 -0.81 -13.44 -4.32
CA ILE A 98 -0.61 -13.74 -2.90
C ILE A 98 -1.38 -15.00 -2.55
N LYS A 99 -0.65 -16.06 -2.19
CA LYS A 99 -1.21 -17.35 -1.77
C LYS A 99 -1.16 -17.48 -0.26
N SER A 100 -2.31 -17.55 0.42
CA SER A 100 -2.48 -17.81 1.87
C SER A 100 -1.28 -17.38 2.73
N ALA A 101 -0.91 -16.10 2.66
CA ALA A 101 0.28 -15.56 3.32
C ALA A 101 -0.02 -14.24 4.03
N VAL A 102 0.77 -13.97 5.07
CA VAL A 102 0.80 -12.68 5.76
C VAL A 102 1.90 -11.82 5.12
N ALA A 103 1.55 -10.81 4.32
CA ALA A 103 2.51 -9.87 3.73
C ALA A 103 2.66 -8.64 4.64
N GLN A 104 3.89 -8.31 5.04
CA GLN A 104 4.18 -7.19 5.94
C GLN A 104 5.33 -6.33 5.40
N SER A 105 5.08 -5.03 5.19
CA SER A 105 6.14 -4.07 4.82
C SER A 105 6.99 -4.48 3.61
N GLU A 106 6.35 -4.88 2.53
CA GLU A 106 7.00 -5.39 1.32
C GLU A 106 6.47 -4.71 0.05
N VAL A 107 7.36 -4.58 -0.94
CA VAL A 107 7.01 -4.20 -2.31
C VAL A 107 7.17 -5.45 -3.17
N THR A 108 6.07 -5.95 -3.74
CA THR A 108 6.03 -7.25 -4.41
C THR A 108 5.69 -7.09 -5.90
N SER A 109 6.45 -7.70 -6.81
CA SER A 109 6.27 -7.63 -8.27
C SER A 109 5.92 -8.99 -8.92
N LEU A 110 5.54 -8.95 -10.21
CA LEU A 110 4.94 -9.95 -11.14
C LEU A 110 5.38 -11.45 -11.02
N ALA A 111 6.41 -11.79 -10.26
CA ALA A 111 6.91 -13.18 -10.10
C ALA A 111 7.15 -13.62 -8.64
N ALA A 112 6.79 -12.80 -7.64
CA ALA A 112 6.99 -13.15 -6.25
C ALA A 112 5.79 -13.95 -5.70
N SER A 113 5.91 -15.28 -5.72
CA SER A 113 5.08 -16.16 -4.90
C SER A 113 5.54 -16.05 -3.45
N ILE A 114 4.92 -15.17 -2.66
CA ILE A 114 5.14 -15.14 -1.21
C ILE A 114 4.57 -16.44 -0.64
N ARG A 115 5.42 -17.46 -0.48
CA ARG A 115 5.06 -18.70 0.21
C ARG A 115 5.16 -18.48 1.70
N GLY A 116 4.01 -18.60 2.36
CA GLY A 116 3.85 -19.13 3.71
C GLY A 116 4.76 -18.55 4.78
N TRP A 117 4.22 -17.63 5.58
CA TRP A 117 4.67 -17.46 6.95
C TRP A 117 3.54 -17.81 7.91
N ASN A 118 3.83 -18.84 8.71
CA ASN A 118 3.04 -19.33 9.81
C ASN A 118 3.15 -18.31 10.96
N CYS A 119 2.24 -17.33 10.99
CA CYS A 119 2.22 -16.33 12.05
C CYS A 119 1.39 -16.85 13.24
N GLY A 120 2.04 -17.56 14.17
CA GLY A 120 1.44 -17.97 15.45
C GLY A 120 1.04 -16.82 16.40
N LYS A 121 1.04 -15.56 15.91
CA LYS A 121 0.62 -14.37 16.65
C LYS A 121 -0.22 -13.37 15.83
N CYS A 122 -0.54 -13.69 14.58
CA CYS A 122 -1.51 -12.92 13.82
C CYS A 122 -2.86 -13.48 14.22
N ALA A 123 -3.30 -13.13 15.42
CA ALA A 123 -4.65 -13.40 15.86
C ALA A 123 -5.58 -12.66 14.91
N CYS A 124 -6.00 -13.35 13.85
CA CYS A 124 -7.25 -13.11 13.16
C CYS A 124 -8.40 -13.43 14.13
N GLY A 125 -8.41 -12.78 15.31
CA GLY A 125 -9.54 -12.78 16.21
C GLY A 125 -10.64 -11.87 15.62
N PRO A 126 -11.91 -12.06 16.02
CA PRO A 126 -13.02 -11.24 15.56
C PRO A 126 -12.68 -9.74 15.61
#